data_AF-R7LA23-F1
#
_entry.id   AF-R7LA23-F1
#
_cell.length_a   1.000
_cell.length_b   1.000
_cell.length_c   1.000
_cell.angle_alpha   90.00
_cell.angle_beta   90.00
_cell.angle_gamma   90.00
#
_symmetry.space_group_name_H-M   'P 1'
#
loop_
_entity.id
_entity.type
_entity.pdbx_description
1 polymer ?
#
loop_
_entity_poly.entity_id
_entity_poly.type
_entity_poly.pdbx_seq_one_letter_code
_entity_poly.pdbx_strand_id
1 'polypeptide(L)'
;MKKYAYLTLSATLLTSLSFSQEEVNTSYWTGNTKEGTNGWGLTSIEENWSTGTIPDANTNVVFDNEYLTGKKILSIHTTSGFTCNDYTVTSNYGGHQIRVDGTMTINGDFTTQTPGTVTLLSNGSNNSAAILNIGGSVIVGVDGDITSNVSYLNIGETTSNQWGGWGGPKNVTIGGDIIMYELGKVSFNVNLKGRTADYSNPDIDVKGLIRFEGNGSTNPSLNIINASSKYVNNSTKESFSSEPVEVVLACNGITGNGVISNNSNGSIDNGPSKAILLLRNDSDQYFTGWIQDGQNCTTKIVMNGTATQYLTSVNKDPEKPTQGICFTGGLEIISGTLSMRYDHPINHGDLEMRGGKLKNDSASSAWNVNFTNLIYEGGTIVSRWNGSNMDVITLSGGLQKGAGFADGDKFLIEVAATDVSSLTDELVIAWDNAAQKTDFTEDDFEATYFEGYEALFNIKDDGLYLSYIAVPEPAAFAVMLGALALGLCACRKRK
;
A
#
# COMPACT_ATOMS: atom_id res chain seq x y z
N MET A 1 32.25 49.31 27.81
CA MET A 1 31.17 50.33 27.67
C MET A 1 31.03 50.66 26.18
N LYS A 2 30.05 50.08 25.50
CA LYS A 2 29.74 50.34 24.09
C LYS A 2 28.94 51.65 24.00
N LYS A 3 29.32 52.57 23.11
CA LYS A 3 28.47 53.67 22.64
C LYS A 3 28.31 53.53 21.13
N TYR A 4 27.05 53.51 20.71
CA TYR A 4 26.59 53.49 19.33
C TYR A 4 26.88 54.84 18.66
N ALA A 5 27.22 54.79 17.36
CA ALA A 5 27.04 55.89 16.44
C ALA A 5 26.41 55.35 15.15
N TYR A 6 25.27 55.91 14.81
CA TYR A 6 24.45 55.63 13.64
C TYR A 6 25.20 55.99 12.36
N LEU A 7 25.16 55.10 11.35
CA LEU A 7 25.50 55.43 9.98
C LEU A 7 24.22 55.48 9.15
N THR A 8 23.93 56.65 8.60
CA THR A 8 22.88 56.96 7.63
C THR A 8 23.06 56.15 6.35
N LEU A 9 22.08 55.33 5.98
CA LEU A 9 22.04 54.64 4.69
C LEU A 9 21.23 55.48 3.68
N SER A 10 21.89 55.83 2.58
CA SER A 10 21.36 56.62 1.47
C SER A 10 20.28 55.86 0.70
N ALA A 11 19.21 56.56 0.34
CA ALA A 11 18.11 56.08 -0.48
C ALA A 11 18.61 55.54 -1.82
N THR A 12 18.47 54.23 -2.04
CA THR A 12 18.63 53.60 -3.35
C THR A 12 17.37 52.78 -3.62
N LEU A 13 16.60 53.27 -4.59
CA LEU A 13 15.49 52.67 -5.32
C LEU A 13 15.18 51.19 -4.98
N LEU A 14 14.24 50.97 -4.04
CA LEU A 14 13.56 49.68 -3.90
C LEU A 14 12.31 49.74 -4.80
N THR A 15 12.42 49.28 -6.04
CA THR A 15 11.23 48.93 -6.83
C THR A 15 10.56 47.77 -6.11
N SER A 16 9.40 48.04 -5.51
CA SER A 16 8.51 47.04 -4.95
C SER A 16 8.12 46.05 -6.04
N LEU A 17 8.72 44.86 -6.03
CA LEU A 17 8.07 43.66 -6.55
C LEU A 17 6.95 43.35 -5.57
N SER A 18 5.78 43.96 -5.77
CA SER A 18 4.55 43.46 -5.18
C SER A 18 4.27 42.11 -5.84
N PHE A 19 4.66 41.03 -5.19
CA PHE A 19 4.00 39.75 -5.42
C PHE A 19 2.54 39.97 -5.00
N SER A 20 1.63 40.12 -5.97
CA SER A 20 0.21 39.94 -5.68
C SER A 20 0.03 38.47 -5.34
N GLN A 21 -0.04 38.16 -4.05
CA GLN A 21 -0.66 36.92 -3.63
C GLN A 21 -2.09 37.01 -4.14
N GLU A 22 -2.46 36.20 -5.15
CA GLU A 22 -3.86 36.08 -5.55
C GLU A 22 -4.65 35.71 -4.30
N GLU A 23 -5.65 36.53 -3.97
CA GLU A 23 -6.50 36.31 -2.82
C GLU A 23 -7.37 35.08 -3.13
N VAL A 24 -7.16 34.00 -2.38
CA VAL A 24 -7.95 32.78 -2.53
C VAL A 24 -9.36 33.08 -2.03
N ASN A 25 -10.34 33.02 -2.93
CA ASN A 25 -11.73 33.35 -2.62
C ASN A 25 -12.47 32.12 -2.10
N THR A 26 -13.30 32.26 -1.07
CA THR A 26 -14.18 31.16 -0.62
C THR A 26 -15.55 31.31 -1.25
N SER A 27 -16.05 30.25 -1.89
CA SER A 27 -17.40 30.17 -2.43
C SER A 27 -18.15 28.97 -1.87
N TYR A 28 -19.30 29.25 -1.26
CA TYR A 28 -20.22 28.25 -0.75
C TYR A 28 -21.20 27.78 -1.82
N TRP A 29 -21.48 26.47 -1.83
CA TRP A 29 -22.55 25.91 -2.64
C TRP A 29 -23.92 26.29 -2.08
N THR A 30 -24.77 26.86 -2.92
CA THR A 30 -26.13 27.30 -2.54
C THR A 30 -27.23 26.40 -3.09
N GLY A 31 -26.97 25.73 -4.23
CA GLY A 31 -27.88 24.75 -4.83
C GLY A 31 -29.22 25.31 -5.33
N ASN A 32 -29.26 26.57 -5.73
CA ASN A 32 -30.47 27.31 -6.11
C ASN A 32 -31.17 26.80 -7.37
N THR A 33 -30.40 26.38 -8.37
CA THR A 33 -30.88 26.16 -9.74
C THR A 33 -30.64 24.72 -10.18
N LYS A 34 -31.74 24.04 -10.54
CA LYS A 34 -31.75 22.72 -11.20
C LYS A 34 -31.79 22.93 -12.71
N GLU A 35 -30.87 22.33 -13.45
CA GLU A 35 -31.03 22.18 -14.90
C GLU A 35 -31.39 20.73 -15.26
N GLY A 36 -32.33 20.56 -16.19
CA GLY A 36 -32.79 19.25 -16.67
C GLY A 36 -33.69 18.46 -15.71
N THR A 37 -34.10 17.26 -16.13
CA THR A 37 -35.09 16.42 -15.41
C THR A 37 -34.52 15.72 -14.17
N ASN A 38 -33.20 15.60 -14.04
CA ASN A 38 -32.57 14.54 -13.22
C ASN A 38 -32.26 14.89 -11.77
N GLY A 39 -32.42 16.15 -11.33
CA GLY A 39 -32.33 16.50 -9.90
C GLY A 39 -30.95 16.90 -9.38
N TRP A 40 -29.99 17.14 -10.27
CA TRP A 40 -28.62 17.57 -9.94
C TRP A 40 -28.47 19.08 -10.07
N GLY A 41 -27.58 19.66 -9.27
CA GLY A 41 -27.17 21.05 -9.40
C GLY A 41 -25.97 21.16 -10.33
N LEU A 42 -26.07 22.01 -11.35
CA LEU A 42 -24.95 22.18 -12.27
C LEU A 42 -23.92 23.15 -11.68
N THR A 43 -22.66 22.72 -11.70
CA THR A 43 -21.52 23.54 -11.28
C THR A 43 -21.25 24.71 -12.23
N SER A 44 -21.72 24.63 -13.48
CA SER A 44 -21.60 25.68 -14.49
C SER A 44 -22.61 26.82 -14.36
N ILE A 45 -23.46 26.82 -13.32
CA ILE A 45 -24.44 27.88 -13.07
C ILE A 45 -23.97 28.75 -11.92
N GLU A 46 -23.72 30.03 -12.18
CA GLU A 46 -23.23 31.02 -11.21
C GLU A 46 -24.13 31.17 -9.97
N GLU A 47 -25.45 31.07 -10.16
CA GLU A 47 -26.46 31.20 -9.09
C GLU A 47 -26.37 30.09 -8.02
N ASN A 48 -25.70 28.99 -8.35
CA ASN A 48 -25.44 27.89 -7.41
C ASN A 48 -24.24 28.16 -6.49
N TRP A 49 -23.58 29.31 -6.63
CA TRP A 49 -22.40 29.70 -5.88
C TRP A 49 -22.61 31.03 -5.16
N SER A 50 -22.21 31.11 -3.89
CA SER A 50 -22.43 32.30 -3.06
C SER A 50 -21.72 33.56 -3.57
N THR A 51 -20.64 33.39 -4.35
CA THR A 51 -19.89 34.49 -4.96
C THR A 51 -20.57 35.06 -6.21
N GLY A 52 -21.59 34.37 -6.74
CA GLY A 52 -22.21 34.70 -8.02
C GLY A 52 -21.28 34.46 -9.22
N THR A 53 -20.24 33.66 -9.05
CA THR A 53 -19.25 33.30 -10.08
C THR A 53 -18.96 31.79 -10.02
N ILE A 54 -18.65 31.18 -11.16
CA ILE A 54 -18.23 29.78 -11.21
C ILE A 54 -16.83 29.66 -10.58
N PRO A 55 -16.60 28.70 -9.65
CA PRO A 55 -15.29 28.46 -9.06
C PRO A 55 -14.20 28.17 -10.09
N ASP A 56 -12.99 28.57 -9.75
CA ASP A 56 -11.77 28.35 -10.53
C ASP A 56 -10.62 27.87 -9.64
N ALA A 57 -9.43 27.74 -10.23
CA ALA A 57 -8.19 27.32 -9.58
C ALA A 57 -7.79 28.10 -8.31
N ASN A 58 -8.37 29.29 -8.09
CA ASN A 58 -8.10 30.17 -6.95
C ASN A 58 -9.31 30.28 -6.00
N THR A 59 -10.32 29.43 -6.19
CA THR A 59 -11.55 29.43 -5.41
C THR A 59 -11.62 28.21 -4.49
N ASN A 60 -11.68 28.44 -3.18
CA ASN A 60 -12.01 27.42 -2.19
C ASN A 60 -13.51 27.16 -2.21
N VAL A 61 -13.89 25.92 -2.46
CA VAL A 61 -15.28 25.50 -2.54
C VAL A 61 -15.69 24.82 -1.25
N VAL A 62 -16.79 25.30 -0.66
CA VAL A 62 -17.30 24.79 0.62
C VAL A 62 -18.76 24.37 0.48
N PHE A 63 -19.04 23.13 0.87
CA PHE A 63 -20.38 22.58 0.99
C PHE A 63 -20.76 22.60 2.47
N ASP A 64 -21.60 23.57 2.84
CA ASP A 64 -22.09 23.77 4.21
C ASP A 64 -23.61 23.98 4.21
N ASN A 65 -24.32 23.27 5.10
CA ASN A 65 -25.78 23.32 5.11
C ASN A 65 -26.34 24.69 5.54
N GLU A 66 -25.56 25.56 6.17
CA GLU A 66 -25.95 26.94 6.48
C GLU A 66 -26.15 27.80 5.22
N TYR A 67 -25.52 27.43 4.10
CA TYR A 67 -25.53 28.20 2.85
C TYR A 67 -26.49 27.63 1.79
N LEU A 68 -27.14 26.50 2.07
CA LEU A 68 -28.16 25.94 1.18
C LEU A 68 -29.43 26.81 1.20
N THR A 69 -29.82 27.33 0.05
CA THR A 69 -31.00 28.19 -0.11
C THR A 69 -32.09 27.52 -0.94
N GLY A 70 -33.35 27.80 -0.63
CA GLY A 70 -34.49 27.28 -1.41
C GLY A 70 -34.66 25.75 -1.37
N LYS A 71 -34.90 25.13 -2.54
CA LYS A 71 -35.11 23.67 -2.66
C LYS A 71 -33.77 22.95 -2.69
N LYS A 72 -33.27 22.57 -1.51
CA LYS A 72 -31.98 21.90 -1.23
C LYS A 72 -31.51 20.89 -2.30
N ILE A 73 -30.68 21.32 -3.24
CA ILE A 73 -29.97 20.40 -4.14
C ILE A 73 -28.59 20.15 -3.54
N LEU A 74 -28.38 18.98 -2.93
CA LEU A 74 -27.14 18.65 -2.23
C LEU A 74 -26.01 18.19 -3.16
N SER A 75 -26.38 17.59 -4.29
CA SER A 75 -25.46 16.88 -5.18
C SER A 75 -25.20 17.67 -6.46
N ILE A 76 -23.95 17.60 -6.93
CA ILE A 76 -23.46 18.39 -8.06
C ILE A 76 -23.21 17.54 -9.30
N HIS A 77 -23.33 18.15 -10.47
CA HIS A 77 -22.94 17.56 -11.74
C HIS A 77 -22.00 18.50 -12.50
N THR A 78 -20.89 17.93 -12.96
CA THR A 78 -19.83 18.56 -13.76
C THR A 78 -19.81 17.87 -15.12
N THR A 79 -20.18 18.59 -16.19
CA THR A 79 -20.38 18.00 -17.53
C THR A 79 -19.13 18.07 -18.40
N SER A 80 -18.39 19.17 -18.32
CA SER A 80 -17.17 19.43 -19.12
C SER A 80 -15.88 19.45 -18.30
N GLY A 81 -16.01 19.34 -16.98
CA GLY A 81 -14.92 19.42 -16.00
C GLY A 81 -15.25 20.41 -14.88
N PHE A 82 -14.43 20.42 -13.84
CA PHE A 82 -14.55 21.32 -12.71
C PHE A 82 -13.18 21.57 -12.08
N THR A 83 -12.89 22.83 -11.76
CA THR A 83 -11.62 23.22 -11.14
C THR A 83 -11.88 24.09 -9.93
N CYS A 84 -11.25 23.76 -8.81
CA CYS A 84 -11.22 24.59 -7.61
C CYS A 84 -9.82 24.59 -6.96
N ASN A 85 -9.59 25.50 -6.01
CA ASN A 85 -8.41 25.42 -5.13
C ASN A 85 -8.60 24.29 -4.12
N ASP A 86 -9.38 24.50 -3.06
CA ASP A 86 -9.75 23.47 -2.09
C ASP A 86 -11.20 23.01 -2.26
N TYR A 87 -11.50 21.77 -1.89
CA TYR A 87 -12.85 21.20 -1.89
C TYR A 87 -13.20 20.68 -0.50
N THR A 88 -14.14 21.32 0.19
CA THR A 88 -14.52 20.96 1.56
C THR A 88 -15.99 20.62 1.68
N VAL A 89 -16.31 19.47 2.24
CA VAL A 89 -17.65 19.11 2.70
C VAL A 89 -17.66 19.14 4.22
N THR A 90 -18.39 20.09 4.80
CA THR A 90 -18.39 20.31 6.25
C THR A 90 -19.24 19.27 6.98
N SER A 91 -19.12 19.24 8.30
CA SER A 91 -19.76 18.21 9.12
C SER A 91 -21.29 18.26 9.12
N ASN A 92 -21.87 19.40 8.79
CA ASN A 92 -23.33 19.62 8.82
C ASN A 92 -24.03 19.41 7.46
N TYR A 93 -23.29 19.14 6.38
CA TYR A 93 -23.83 19.18 5.01
C TYR A 93 -24.76 18.00 4.66
N GLY A 94 -24.45 16.80 5.20
CA GLY A 94 -25.16 15.57 4.90
C GLY A 94 -24.61 14.80 3.69
N GLY A 95 -25.35 13.79 3.22
CA GLY A 95 -24.93 12.95 2.09
C GLY A 95 -24.81 13.76 0.80
N HIS A 96 -23.68 13.60 0.10
CA HIS A 96 -23.31 14.41 -1.04
C HIS A 96 -22.80 13.53 -2.19
N GLN A 97 -23.31 13.77 -3.40
CA GLN A 97 -22.83 13.08 -4.58
C GLN A 97 -22.24 14.09 -5.57
N ILE A 98 -21.14 13.68 -6.20
CA ILE A 98 -20.44 14.46 -7.20
C ILE A 98 -20.45 13.63 -8.47
N ARG A 99 -21.19 14.09 -9.48
CA ARG A 99 -21.15 13.47 -10.81
C ARG A 99 -20.15 14.19 -11.69
N VAL A 100 -19.24 13.44 -12.30
CA VAL A 100 -18.18 13.92 -13.18
C VAL A 100 -18.24 13.20 -14.51
N ASP A 101 -18.53 13.95 -15.58
CA ASP A 101 -18.50 13.43 -16.95
C ASP A 101 -17.20 13.86 -17.70
N GLY A 102 -16.28 14.57 -17.02
CA GLY A 102 -14.99 15.08 -17.56
C GLY A 102 -13.83 15.02 -16.55
N THR A 103 -12.95 16.02 -16.53
CA THR A 103 -11.85 16.09 -15.54
C THR A 103 -12.24 16.98 -14.35
N MET A 104 -12.12 16.45 -13.13
CA MET A 104 -12.22 17.24 -11.91
C MET A 104 -10.81 17.49 -11.37
N THR A 105 -10.45 18.75 -11.15
CA THR A 105 -9.15 19.17 -10.62
C THR A 105 -9.35 20.01 -9.36
N ILE A 106 -8.71 19.59 -8.28
CA ILE A 106 -8.63 20.32 -7.01
C ILE A 106 -7.16 20.61 -6.82
N ASN A 107 -6.75 21.88 -6.80
CA ASN A 107 -5.32 22.23 -6.72
C ASN A 107 -4.73 21.96 -5.33
N GLY A 108 -5.53 22.17 -4.28
CA GLY A 108 -5.21 21.89 -2.89
C GLY A 108 -5.93 20.64 -2.40
N ASP A 109 -6.57 20.73 -1.24
CA ASP A 109 -7.04 19.58 -0.48
C ASP A 109 -8.51 19.22 -0.80
N PHE A 110 -8.79 17.92 -0.75
CA PHE A 110 -10.16 17.39 -0.69
C PHE A 110 -10.45 16.97 0.74
N THR A 111 -11.35 17.68 1.43
CA THR A 111 -11.70 17.41 2.82
C THR A 111 -13.17 17.01 2.97
N THR A 112 -13.42 15.92 3.72
CA THR A 112 -14.75 15.50 4.14
C THR A 112 -14.80 15.35 5.66
N GLN A 113 -15.59 16.21 6.31
CA GLN A 113 -15.73 16.25 7.78
C GLN A 113 -17.03 15.60 8.27
N THR A 114 -17.86 15.12 7.34
CA THR A 114 -19.26 14.78 7.57
C THR A 114 -19.46 13.42 8.25
N PRO A 115 -20.31 13.33 9.29
CA PRO A 115 -21.18 12.19 9.53
C PRO A 115 -22.01 11.86 8.27
N GLY A 116 -21.47 11.10 7.32
CA GLY A 116 -22.15 10.90 6.05
C GLY A 116 -21.28 10.35 4.94
N THR A 117 -21.86 10.30 3.74
CA THR A 117 -21.21 9.71 2.57
C THR A 117 -21.06 10.75 1.47
N VAL A 118 -19.82 10.98 1.06
CA VAL A 118 -19.47 11.65 -0.18
C VAL A 118 -19.19 10.58 -1.22
N THR A 119 -19.90 10.62 -2.35
CA THR A 119 -19.67 9.68 -3.47
C THR A 119 -19.37 10.41 -4.76
N LEU A 120 -18.20 10.13 -5.32
CA LEU A 120 -17.79 10.56 -6.65
C LEU A 120 -18.20 9.52 -7.68
N LEU A 121 -18.93 9.98 -8.70
CA LEU A 121 -19.56 9.17 -9.75
C LEU A 121 -19.11 9.66 -11.12
N SER A 122 -19.00 8.74 -12.07
CA SER A 122 -18.63 8.99 -13.47
C SER A 122 -19.40 8.06 -14.40
N ASN A 123 -20.07 8.64 -15.39
CA ASN A 123 -20.98 7.91 -16.31
C ASN A 123 -20.35 7.49 -17.65
N GLY A 124 -19.03 7.50 -17.76
CA GLY A 124 -18.34 7.21 -19.01
C GLY A 124 -18.20 5.71 -19.34
N SER A 125 -18.47 5.34 -20.60
CA SER A 125 -17.78 4.19 -21.22
C SER A 125 -16.27 4.48 -21.29
N ASN A 126 -15.43 3.46 -21.46
CA ASN A 126 -13.99 3.41 -21.09
C ASN A 126 -13.12 4.63 -21.46
N ASN A 127 -13.46 5.37 -22.52
CA ASN A 127 -12.69 6.50 -23.03
C ASN A 127 -13.24 7.88 -22.61
N SER A 128 -14.38 7.90 -21.91
CA SER A 128 -15.07 9.12 -21.43
C SER A 128 -15.26 9.12 -19.91
N ALA A 129 -14.70 8.15 -19.18
CA ALA A 129 -14.76 8.13 -17.72
C ALA A 129 -13.89 9.23 -17.13
N ALA A 130 -14.33 9.78 -16.00
CA ALA A 130 -13.69 10.94 -15.39
C ALA A 130 -12.24 10.72 -15.00
N ILE A 131 -11.47 11.80 -14.99
CA ILE A 131 -10.14 11.86 -14.37
C ILE A 131 -10.29 12.74 -13.13
N LEU A 132 -9.76 12.26 -11.99
CA LEU A 132 -9.75 13.01 -10.75
C LEU A 132 -8.30 13.36 -10.39
N ASN A 133 -8.01 14.66 -10.32
CA ASN A 133 -6.72 15.19 -9.92
C ASN A 133 -6.89 16.00 -8.64
N ILE A 134 -6.17 15.64 -7.59
CA ILE A 134 -6.12 16.35 -6.31
C ILE A 134 -4.64 16.70 -6.10
N GLY A 135 -4.30 17.98 -6.11
CA GLY A 135 -2.92 18.44 -5.99
C GLY A 135 -2.40 18.36 -4.55
N GLY A 136 -3.29 18.56 -3.57
CA GLY A 136 -3.02 18.39 -2.16
C GLY A 136 -3.43 17.01 -1.64
N SER A 137 -3.85 16.98 -0.39
CA SER A 137 -4.21 15.77 0.36
C SER A 137 -5.70 15.47 0.30
N VAL A 138 -6.05 14.21 0.53
CA VAL A 138 -7.42 13.78 0.80
C VAL A 138 -7.56 13.57 2.31
N ILE A 139 -8.49 14.29 2.93
CA ILE A 139 -8.71 14.27 4.38
C ILE A 139 -10.13 13.78 4.66
N VAL A 140 -10.26 12.70 5.42
CA VAL A 140 -11.55 12.05 5.71
C VAL A 140 -11.72 11.85 7.21
N GLY A 141 -12.80 12.42 7.74
CA GLY A 141 -13.06 12.45 9.17
C GLY A 141 -12.44 13.67 9.85
N VAL A 142 -12.63 13.75 11.17
CA VAL A 142 -12.14 14.83 12.02
C VAL A 142 -11.34 14.21 13.16
N ASP A 143 -10.17 14.77 13.45
CA ASP A 143 -9.32 14.32 14.55
C ASP A 143 -10.07 14.39 15.90
N GLY A 144 -9.99 13.31 16.67
CA GLY A 144 -10.67 13.16 17.96
C GLY A 144 -12.19 12.99 17.90
N ASP A 145 -12.82 12.96 16.71
CA ASP A 145 -14.24 12.65 16.57
C ASP A 145 -14.47 11.13 16.58
N ILE A 146 -14.57 10.58 17.79
CA ILE A 146 -14.86 9.17 18.06
C ILE A 146 -16.36 8.84 18.09
N THR A 147 -17.24 9.75 17.62
CA THR A 147 -18.67 9.45 17.59
C THR A 147 -18.97 8.27 16.66
N SER A 148 -20.10 7.58 16.84
CA SER A 148 -20.50 6.46 15.97
C SER A 148 -20.77 6.86 14.51
N ASN A 149 -20.56 8.13 14.18
CA ASN A 149 -20.80 8.70 12.87
C ASN A 149 -19.54 8.59 12.03
N VAL A 150 -19.62 7.80 10.97
CA VAL A 150 -18.48 7.52 10.10
C VAL A 150 -18.51 8.44 8.88
N SER A 151 -17.39 9.10 8.58
CA SER A 151 -17.17 9.79 7.32
C SER A 151 -16.77 8.80 6.23
N TYR A 152 -17.54 8.74 5.15
CA TYR A 152 -17.26 7.90 3.99
C TYR A 152 -16.93 8.78 2.78
N LEU A 153 -15.78 8.52 2.17
CA LEU A 153 -15.44 8.97 0.83
C LEU A 153 -15.39 7.77 -0.12
N ASN A 154 -16.36 7.68 -1.02
CA ASN A 154 -16.40 6.68 -2.07
C ASN A 154 -15.98 7.34 -3.39
N ILE A 155 -14.87 6.90 -3.97
CA ILE A 155 -14.44 7.29 -5.31
C ILE A 155 -14.81 6.16 -6.26
N GLY A 156 -15.98 6.32 -6.89
CA GLY A 156 -16.69 5.26 -7.60
C GLY A 156 -17.80 4.63 -6.76
N GLU A 157 -18.67 3.90 -7.45
CA GLU A 157 -19.95 3.41 -6.93
C GLU A 157 -19.82 1.95 -6.49
N THR A 158 -20.32 1.62 -5.30
CA THR A 158 -20.21 0.27 -4.70
C THR A 158 -21.07 -0.78 -5.40
N THR A 159 -22.07 -0.38 -6.19
CA THR A 159 -22.93 -1.22 -7.04
C THR A 159 -22.82 -0.75 -8.47
N SER A 160 -22.70 -1.67 -9.43
CA SER A 160 -22.74 -1.26 -10.84
C SER A 160 -24.13 -0.76 -11.22
N ASN A 161 -24.19 0.19 -12.14
CA ASN A 161 -25.41 0.87 -12.54
C ASN A 161 -25.79 0.62 -14.01
N GLN A 162 -27.00 1.07 -14.37
CA GLN A 162 -27.63 0.86 -15.68
C GLN A 162 -26.94 1.55 -16.87
N TRP A 163 -25.91 2.36 -16.59
CA TRP A 163 -25.17 3.12 -17.58
C TRP A 163 -23.79 2.51 -17.90
N GLY A 164 -23.53 1.27 -17.46
CA GLY A 164 -22.44 0.44 -17.99
C GLY A 164 -21.19 0.29 -17.11
N GLY A 165 -21.33 0.37 -15.78
CA GLY A 165 -20.23 0.03 -14.86
C GLY A 165 -20.44 0.49 -13.41
N TRP A 166 -19.41 0.33 -12.58
CA TRP A 166 -19.33 0.78 -11.18
C TRP A 166 -19.10 2.29 -11.02
N GLY A 167 -19.43 3.07 -12.05
CA GLY A 167 -19.52 4.53 -11.97
C GLY A 167 -18.27 5.27 -11.47
N GLY A 168 -17.06 4.71 -11.55
CA GLY A 168 -15.84 5.34 -11.02
C GLY A 168 -15.00 6.08 -12.06
N PRO A 169 -14.04 6.91 -11.62
CA PRO A 169 -13.08 7.53 -12.52
C PRO A 169 -12.16 6.48 -13.15
N LYS A 170 -11.54 6.85 -14.27
CA LYS A 170 -10.52 6.03 -14.94
C LYS A 170 -9.17 6.09 -14.20
N ASN A 171 -8.85 7.23 -13.60
CA ASN A 171 -7.62 7.41 -12.83
C ASN A 171 -7.86 8.43 -11.73
N VAL A 172 -7.15 8.24 -10.63
CA VAL A 172 -7.09 9.17 -9.50
C VAL A 172 -5.63 9.49 -9.22
N THR A 173 -5.30 10.77 -9.21
CA THR A 173 -3.99 11.26 -8.75
C THR A 173 -4.18 12.14 -7.52
N ILE A 174 -3.42 11.87 -6.46
CA ILE A 174 -3.39 12.63 -5.21
C ILE A 174 -1.95 13.07 -4.96
N GLY A 175 -1.69 14.36 -5.00
CA GLY A 175 -0.35 14.94 -4.88
C GLY A 175 0.19 14.97 -3.44
N GLY A 176 -0.70 14.96 -2.45
CA GLY A 176 -0.38 14.86 -1.03
C GLY A 176 -0.68 13.49 -0.43
N ASP A 177 -1.09 13.50 0.83
CA ASP A 177 -1.39 12.30 1.61
C ASP A 177 -2.87 11.92 1.48
N ILE A 178 -3.21 10.67 1.80
CA ILE A 178 -4.56 10.31 2.25
C ILE A 178 -4.52 10.23 3.77
N ILE A 179 -5.32 11.04 4.46
CA ILE A 179 -5.39 11.08 5.92
C ILE A 179 -6.80 10.70 6.34
N MET A 180 -6.93 9.61 7.10
CA MET A 180 -8.20 9.15 7.64
C MET A 180 -8.14 9.18 9.15
N TYR A 181 -9.08 9.90 9.78
CA TYR A 181 -9.19 10.00 11.23
C TYR A 181 -10.22 9.04 11.79
N GLU A 182 -9.89 8.40 12.91
CA GLU A 182 -10.80 7.63 13.77
C GLU A 182 -11.54 6.48 13.07
N LEU A 183 -12.78 6.70 12.63
CA LEU A 183 -13.58 5.70 11.89
C LEU A 183 -13.69 6.02 10.39
N GLY A 184 -13.02 7.06 9.91
CA GLY A 184 -13.06 7.53 8.53
C GLY A 184 -12.78 6.41 7.53
N LYS A 185 -13.51 6.43 6.41
CA LYS A 185 -13.42 5.39 5.39
C LYS A 185 -13.23 5.96 4.01
N VAL A 186 -12.24 5.44 3.31
CA VAL A 186 -12.01 5.70 1.89
C VAL A 186 -12.27 4.40 1.14
N SER A 187 -12.98 4.47 0.02
CA SER A 187 -13.18 3.32 -0.86
C SER A 187 -13.01 3.73 -2.30
N PHE A 188 -12.29 2.91 -3.04
CA PHE A 188 -12.04 3.11 -4.46
C PHE A 188 -12.75 2.05 -5.28
N ASN A 189 -13.24 2.47 -6.44
CA ASN A 189 -13.69 1.64 -7.54
C ASN A 189 -13.21 2.30 -8.84
N VAL A 190 -11.89 2.37 -8.99
CA VAL A 190 -11.20 3.08 -10.08
C VAL A 190 -10.80 2.07 -11.16
N ASN A 191 -11.03 2.44 -12.42
CA ASN A 191 -10.61 1.66 -13.59
C ASN A 191 -10.99 0.15 -13.54
N LEU A 192 -12.21 -0.17 -13.11
CA LEU A 192 -12.66 -1.55 -12.90
C LEU A 192 -12.92 -2.36 -14.20
N LYS A 193 -11.97 -2.40 -15.12
CA LYS A 193 -12.04 -3.13 -16.39
C LYS A 193 -10.79 -3.99 -16.53
N GLY A 194 -10.96 -5.25 -16.95
CA GLY A 194 -9.87 -6.22 -16.99
C GLY A 194 -8.68 -5.74 -17.80
N ARG A 195 -7.55 -5.60 -17.11
CA ARG A 195 -6.23 -5.28 -17.66
C ARG A 195 -5.17 -5.87 -16.75
N THR A 196 -3.98 -6.05 -17.28
CA THR A 196 -2.80 -6.37 -16.47
C THR A 196 -2.36 -5.14 -15.68
N ALA A 197 -1.94 -5.35 -14.45
CA ALA A 197 -1.31 -4.34 -13.62
C ALA A 197 -0.17 -3.61 -14.34
N ASP A 198 -0.11 -2.29 -14.16
CA ASP A 198 0.99 -1.44 -14.62
C ASP A 198 1.47 -0.58 -13.45
N TYR A 199 2.68 -0.87 -12.94
CA TYR A 199 3.27 -0.14 -11.82
C TYR A 199 3.78 1.26 -12.20
N SER A 200 4.01 1.51 -13.50
CA SER A 200 4.42 2.83 -13.99
C SER A 200 3.24 3.78 -14.11
N ASN A 201 2.04 3.24 -14.35
CA ASN A 201 0.78 3.99 -14.46
C ASN A 201 -0.28 3.38 -13.53
N PRO A 202 -0.14 3.56 -12.20
CA PRO A 202 -1.11 3.05 -11.24
C PRO A 202 -2.49 3.69 -11.45
N ASP A 203 -3.56 2.95 -11.12
CA ASP A 203 -4.94 3.42 -11.23
C ASP A 203 -5.24 4.54 -10.22
N ILE A 204 -4.67 4.38 -9.03
CA ILE A 204 -4.73 5.32 -7.92
C ILE A 204 -3.30 5.66 -7.55
N ASP A 205 -2.87 6.89 -7.82
CA ASP A 205 -1.51 7.35 -7.59
C ASP A 205 -1.48 8.38 -6.46
N VAL A 206 -1.18 7.92 -5.24
CA VAL A 206 -0.92 8.78 -4.09
C VAL A 206 0.57 9.08 -4.04
N LYS A 207 0.95 10.36 -4.20
CA LYS A 207 2.35 10.77 -4.15
C LYS A 207 2.89 10.81 -2.73
N GLY A 208 2.03 11.08 -1.75
CA GLY A 208 2.35 11.04 -0.33
C GLY A 208 2.06 9.69 0.34
N LEU A 209 1.88 9.75 1.66
CA LEU A 209 1.55 8.62 2.52
C LEU A 209 0.04 8.34 2.54
N ILE A 210 -0.32 7.12 2.92
CA ILE A 210 -1.66 6.83 3.46
C ILE A 210 -1.54 6.71 4.97
N ARG A 211 -2.16 7.64 5.69
CA ARG A 211 -2.13 7.78 7.14
C ARG A 211 -3.45 7.31 7.74
N PHE A 212 -3.35 6.33 8.61
CA PHE A 212 -4.45 5.80 9.39
C PHE A 212 -4.34 6.34 10.82
N GLU A 213 -4.99 7.46 11.09
CA GLU A 213 -5.00 8.12 12.40
C GLU A 213 -6.06 7.46 13.31
N GLY A 214 -5.90 6.15 13.53
CA GLY A 214 -6.70 5.33 14.42
C GLY A 214 -6.03 5.11 15.79
N ASN A 215 -6.84 4.80 16.80
CA ASN A 215 -6.37 4.61 18.18
C ASN A 215 -6.28 3.13 18.60
N GLY A 216 -6.41 2.19 17.65
CA GLY A 216 -6.43 0.75 17.89
C GLY A 216 -7.82 0.22 18.25
N SER A 217 -8.69 0.99 18.89
CA SER A 217 -10.08 0.60 19.20
C SER A 217 -11.03 0.98 18.05
N THR A 218 -10.95 2.23 17.61
CA THR A 218 -11.58 2.77 16.40
C THR A 218 -10.49 2.99 15.38
N ASN A 219 -10.58 2.30 14.24
CA ASN A 219 -9.55 2.40 13.19
C ASN A 219 -10.20 2.76 11.85
N PRO A 220 -9.59 3.68 11.09
CA PRO A 220 -10.04 4.00 9.76
C PRO A 220 -9.80 2.82 8.82
N SER A 221 -10.55 2.80 7.72
CA SER A 221 -10.45 1.72 6.74
C SER A 221 -10.38 2.22 5.30
N LEU A 222 -9.52 1.59 4.51
CA LEU A 222 -9.38 1.82 3.09
C LEU A 222 -9.73 0.57 2.30
N ASN A 223 -10.64 0.68 1.34
CA ASN A 223 -10.87 -0.36 0.35
C ASN A 223 -10.22 0.02 -0.98
N ILE A 224 -9.24 -0.75 -1.44
CA ILE A 224 -8.61 -0.55 -2.76
C ILE A 224 -9.63 -0.85 -3.87
N ILE A 225 -10.48 -1.85 -3.63
CA ILE A 225 -11.64 -2.17 -4.45
C ILE A 225 -12.81 -2.42 -3.50
N ASN A 226 -13.97 -1.84 -3.77
CA ASN A 226 -15.19 -2.00 -2.97
C ASN A 226 -16.40 -2.28 -3.89
N ALA A 227 -16.40 -3.44 -4.56
CA ALA A 227 -17.39 -3.79 -5.58
C ALA A 227 -18.31 -4.93 -5.09
N SER A 228 -19.61 -4.67 -4.88
CA SER A 228 -20.51 -5.62 -4.21
C SER A 228 -21.55 -6.33 -5.08
N SER A 229 -22.06 -5.72 -6.15
CA SER A 229 -23.12 -6.33 -6.99
C SER A 229 -23.10 -5.91 -8.47
N LYS A 230 -23.31 -6.90 -9.35
CA LYS A 230 -23.51 -6.69 -10.79
C LYS A 230 -24.82 -6.00 -11.07
N TYR A 231 -24.83 -5.13 -12.06
CA TYR A 231 -26.03 -4.51 -12.57
C TYR A 231 -26.72 -5.54 -13.43
N VAL A 232 -27.93 -5.91 -13.04
CA VAL A 232 -28.84 -6.71 -13.84
C VAL A 232 -29.91 -5.79 -14.36
N ASN A 233 -29.95 -5.57 -15.67
CA ASN A 233 -31.05 -4.86 -16.29
C ASN A 233 -32.32 -5.72 -16.09
N ASN A 234 -33.26 -5.24 -15.28
CA ASN A 234 -34.45 -6.03 -14.97
C ASN A 234 -35.37 -6.27 -16.18
N SER A 235 -35.27 -5.45 -17.23
CA SER A 235 -36.06 -5.50 -18.46
C SER A 235 -35.43 -6.38 -19.54
N THR A 236 -34.12 -6.30 -19.76
CA THR A 236 -33.41 -7.12 -20.77
C THR A 236 -32.80 -8.39 -20.18
N LYS A 237 -32.73 -8.51 -18.85
CA LYS A 237 -31.96 -9.52 -18.11
C LYS A 237 -30.47 -9.54 -18.46
N GLU A 238 -29.98 -8.52 -19.16
CA GLU A 238 -28.55 -8.35 -19.42
C GLU A 238 -27.84 -8.05 -18.11
N SER A 239 -26.82 -8.85 -17.83
CA SER A 239 -25.89 -8.63 -16.73
C SER A 239 -24.63 -8.03 -17.31
N PHE A 240 -24.19 -6.90 -16.77
CA PHE A 240 -22.87 -6.36 -17.10
C PHE A 240 -21.86 -7.03 -16.15
N SER A 241 -21.26 -8.13 -16.60
CA SER A 241 -20.17 -8.76 -15.87
C SER A 241 -18.92 -7.87 -15.94
N SER A 242 -18.17 -7.79 -14.84
CA SER A 242 -16.80 -7.30 -14.90
C SER A 242 -15.91 -8.48 -15.25
N GLU A 243 -14.90 -8.24 -16.10
CA GLU A 243 -13.73 -9.12 -16.22
C GLU A 243 -12.94 -9.10 -14.89
N PRO A 244 -12.04 -10.07 -14.62
CA PRO A 244 -11.12 -9.98 -13.49
C PRO A 244 -10.45 -8.62 -13.49
N VAL A 245 -10.59 -7.88 -12.39
CA VAL A 245 -10.03 -6.54 -12.28
C VAL A 245 -8.76 -6.62 -11.46
N GLU A 246 -7.66 -6.14 -12.03
CA GLU A 246 -6.46 -5.77 -11.27
C GLU A 246 -6.44 -4.25 -11.10
N VAL A 247 -6.38 -3.78 -9.85
CA VAL A 247 -6.27 -2.35 -9.53
C VAL A 247 -4.98 -2.10 -8.77
N VAL A 248 -4.16 -1.17 -9.27
CA VAL A 248 -2.94 -0.74 -8.58
C VAL A 248 -3.21 0.56 -7.82
N LEU A 249 -3.11 0.49 -6.50
CA LEU A 249 -2.96 1.66 -5.64
C LEU A 249 -1.48 1.81 -5.30
N ALA A 250 -0.89 2.94 -5.69
CA ALA A 250 0.49 3.29 -5.35
C ALA A 250 0.54 4.40 -4.30
N CYS A 251 1.41 4.28 -3.31
CA CYS A 251 1.67 5.32 -2.31
C CYS A 251 3.16 5.37 -1.92
N ASN A 252 3.58 6.45 -1.23
CA ASN A 252 4.91 6.55 -0.62
C ASN A 252 5.00 5.79 0.73
N GLY A 253 4.10 4.84 0.95
CA GLY A 253 4.02 4.03 2.15
C GLY A 253 2.74 4.22 2.94
N ILE A 254 2.57 3.36 3.93
CA ILE A 254 1.40 3.32 4.80
C ILE A 254 1.84 3.43 6.27
N THR A 255 1.10 4.19 7.07
CA THR A 255 1.46 4.46 8.47
C THR A 255 0.24 4.58 9.38
N GLY A 256 0.42 4.34 10.68
CA GLY A 256 -0.62 4.45 11.69
C GLY A 256 -1.39 3.15 11.92
N ASN A 257 -2.60 3.25 12.49
CA ASN A 257 -3.45 2.12 12.87
C ASN A 257 -4.69 1.99 12.00
N GLY A 258 -4.80 0.97 11.14
CA GLY A 258 -5.84 0.94 10.13
C GLY A 258 -6.23 -0.43 9.58
N VAL A 259 -7.22 -0.42 8.69
CA VAL A 259 -7.64 -1.59 7.91
C VAL A 259 -7.50 -1.29 6.43
N ILE A 260 -6.83 -2.16 5.69
CA ILE A 260 -6.80 -2.15 4.22
C ILE A 260 -7.48 -3.43 3.74
N SER A 261 -8.39 -3.30 2.77
CA SER A 261 -9.05 -4.47 2.20
C SER A 261 -9.33 -4.38 0.70
N ASN A 262 -9.45 -5.55 0.09
CA ASN A 262 -10.21 -5.72 -1.14
C ASN A 262 -11.61 -6.23 -0.76
N ASN A 263 -12.63 -5.38 -0.85
CA ASN A 263 -14.01 -5.72 -0.47
C ASN A 263 -14.88 -5.99 -1.71
N SER A 264 -14.46 -6.94 -2.54
CA SER A 264 -15.17 -7.31 -3.77
C SER A 264 -16.11 -8.51 -3.56
N ASN A 265 -17.16 -8.35 -2.76
CA ASN A 265 -18.02 -9.48 -2.36
C ASN A 265 -18.77 -10.11 -3.56
N GLY A 266 -18.24 -11.21 -4.11
CA GLY A 266 -18.97 -12.18 -4.93
C GLY A 266 -19.56 -11.68 -6.26
N SER A 267 -19.11 -10.54 -6.79
CA SER A 267 -19.78 -9.86 -7.92
C SER A 267 -19.14 -10.08 -9.30
N ILE A 268 -18.05 -10.84 -9.41
CA ILE A 268 -17.32 -10.97 -10.68
C ILE A 268 -17.53 -12.38 -11.21
N ASP A 269 -18.46 -12.52 -12.15
CA ASP A 269 -18.76 -13.81 -12.81
C ASP A 269 -17.53 -14.37 -13.58
N ASN A 270 -16.49 -13.55 -13.83
CA ASN A 270 -15.32 -13.91 -14.63
C ASN A 270 -14.03 -14.19 -13.82
N GLY A 271 -14.05 -14.17 -12.48
CA GLY A 271 -12.88 -14.52 -11.64
C GLY A 271 -12.63 -13.53 -10.49
N PRO A 272 -11.75 -13.88 -9.52
CA PRO A 272 -11.49 -13.02 -8.36
C PRO A 272 -10.87 -11.67 -8.77
N SER A 273 -11.25 -10.56 -8.12
CA SER A 273 -10.49 -9.31 -8.28
C SER A 273 -9.17 -9.38 -7.53
N LYS A 274 -8.20 -8.61 -8.01
CA LYS A 274 -6.88 -8.45 -7.40
C LYS A 274 -6.62 -6.98 -7.10
N ALA A 275 -6.56 -6.63 -5.82
CA ALA A 275 -6.04 -5.35 -5.39
C ALA A 275 -4.52 -5.44 -5.28
N ILE A 276 -3.80 -4.44 -5.76
CA ILE A 276 -2.34 -4.36 -5.64
C ILE A 276 -2.00 -3.10 -4.86
N LEU A 277 -1.38 -3.29 -3.70
CA LEU A 277 -0.81 -2.21 -2.91
C LEU A 277 0.68 -2.06 -3.25
N LEU A 278 1.01 -1.02 -4.01
CA LEU A 278 2.37 -0.68 -4.41
C LEU A 278 2.97 0.37 -3.46
N LEU A 279 3.99 -0.03 -2.72
CA LEU A 279 4.66 0.76 -1.71
C LEU A 279 5.97 1.32 -2.27
N ARG A 280 6.13 2.65 -2.29
CA ARG A 280 7.28 3.36 -2.88
C ARG A 280 8.13 4.11 -1.85
N ASN A 281 8.09 3.67 -0.61
CA ASN A 281 8.64 4.36 0.56
C ASN A 281 10.03 4.94 0.32
N ASP A 282 10.16 6.26 0.46
CA ASP A 282 11.44 6.97 0.51
C ASP A 282 12.02 7.07 1.93
N SER A 283 11.23 6.72 2.93
CA SER A 283 11.52 6.80 4.36
C SER A 283 10.83 5.65 5.10
N ASP A 284 11.34 5.27 6.28
CA ASP A 284 10.76 4.15 7.02
C ASP A 284 9.33 4.48 7.48
N GLN A 285 8.40 3.56 7.21
CA GLN A 285 6.98 3.70 7.54
C GLN A 285 6.49 2.56 8.41
N TYR A 286 5.59 2.89 9.34
CA TYR A 286 5.14 1.97 10.39
C TYR A 286 3.62 1.82 10.35
N PHE A 287 3.17 0.72 9.75
CA PHE A 287 1.76 0.38 9.74
C PHE A 287 1.47 -0.72 10.75
N THR A 288 0.40 -0.48 11.49
CA THR A 288 -0.11 -1.37 12.51
C THR A 288 -1.58 -1.65 12.21
N GLY A 289 -2.00 -2.91 12.10
CA GLY A 289 -3.40 -3.24 11.83
C GLY A 289 -3.60 -4.37 10.84
N TRP A 290 -4.53 -4.18 9.92
CA TRP A 290 -5.12 -5.23 9.10
C TRP A 290 -4.91 -5.00 7.61
N ILE A 291 -4.51 -6.05 6.90
CA ILE A 291 -4.55 -6.10 5.44
C ILE A 291 -5.21 -7.41 5.08
N GLN A 292 -6.39 -7.37 4.46
CA GLN A 292 -7.24 -8.55 4.34
C GLN A 292 -7.97 -8.64 3.00
N ASP A 293 -8.23 -9.88 2.61
CA ASP A 293 -9.07 -10.19 1.47
C ASP A 293 -10.54 -10.28 1.87
N GLY A 294 -11.41 -9.75 1.01
CA GLY A 294 -12.83 -10.02 1.04
C GLY A 294 -13.16 -11.35 0.36
N GLN A 295 -14.46 -11.63 0.20
CA GLN A 295 -14.90 -12.90 -0.36
C GLN A 295 -14.60 -13.00 -1.87
N ASN A 296 -13.90 -14.06 -2.29
CA ASN A 296 -13.53 -14.33 -3.68
C ASN A 296 -12.71 -13.21 -4.34
N CYS A 297 -11.77 -12.64 -3.60
CA CYS A 297 -10.84 -11.64 -4.11
C CYS A 297 -9.50 -11.76 -3.39
N THR A 298 -8.48 -11.11 -3.94
CA THR A 298 -7.11 -11.20 -3.42
C THR A 298 -6.47 -9.83 -3.33
N THR A 299 -5.48 -9.70 -2.45
CA THR A 299 -4.64 -8.52 -2.30
C THR A 299 -3.18 -8.93 -2.47
N LYS A 300 -2.45 -8.30 -3.38
CA LYS A 300 -1.00 -8.42 -3.55
C LYS A 300 -0.33 -7.18 -2.96
N ILE A 301 0.79 -7.38 -2.28
CA ILE A 301 1.67 -6.28 -1.86
C ILE A 301 2.88 -6.26 -2.78
N VAL A 302 3.30 -5.06 -3.19
CA VAL A 302 4.51 -4.84 -3.97
C VAL A 302 5.36 -3.81 -3.25
N MET A 303 6.59 -4.17 -2.91
CA MET A 303 7.57 -3.24 -2.34
C MET A 303 8.51 -2.76 -3.45
N ASN A 304 8.50 -1.46 -3.72
CA ASN A 304 9.33 -0.82 -4.74
C ASN A 304 9.75 0.59 -4.29
N GLY A 305 10.37 0.66 -3.12
CA GLY A 305 10.88 1.89 -2.52
C GLY A 305 12.37 1.79 -2.19
N THR A 306 12.90 2.76 -1.45
CA THR A 306 14.29 2.74 -0.98
C THR A 306 14.40 2.47 0.52
N ALA A 307 13.32 2.64 1.27
CA ALA A 307 13.28 2.48 2.72
C ALA A 307 12.50 1.22 3.17
N THR A 308 12.16 1.15 4.45
CA THR A 308 11.44 0.01 5.04
C THR A 308 9.94 0.30 5.19
N GLN A 309 9.09 -0.62 4.75
CA GLN A 309 7.72 -0.71 5.24
C GLN A 309 7.67 -1.75 6.36
N TYR A 310 7.31 -1.32 7.56
CA TYR A 310 6.96 -2.22 8.65
C TYR A 310 5.46 -2.50 8.63
N LEU A 311 5.10 -3.78 8.56
CA LEU A 311 3.73 -4.27 8.69
C LEU A 311 3.62 -5.08 9.97
N THR A 312 2.84 -4.58 10.92
CA THR A 312 2.61 -5.25 12.20
C THR A 312 1.11 -5.48 12.41
N SER A 313 0.71 -6.69 12.77
CA SER A 313 -0.65 -6.94 13.27
C SER A 313 -0.76 -6.61 14.77
N VAL A 314 -1.94 -6.14 15.19
CA VAL A 314 -2.29 -6.05 16.61
C VAL A 314 -3.28 -7.13 16.93
N ASN A 315 -2.85 -8.10 17.71
CA ASN A 315 -3.77 -9.07 18.26
C ASN A 315 -4.56 -8.42 19.42
N LYS A 316 -5.88 -8.23 19.24
CA LYS A 316 -6.77 -7.76 20.30
C LYS A 316 -7.12 -8.86 21.31
N ASP A 317 -6.95 -10.14 20.93
CA ASP A 317 -7.30 -11.30 21.76
C ASP A 317 -6.24 -12.42 21.59
N PRO A 318 -5.30 -12.59 22.54
CA PRO A 318 -4.27 -13.63 22.48
C PRO A 318 -4.80 -15.06 22.29
N GLU A 319 -6.05 -15.32 22.68
CA GLU A 319 -6.69 -16.65 22.60
C GLU A 319 -7.52 -16.86 21.33
N LYS A 320 -7.81 -15.79 20.59
CA LYS A 320 -8.47 -15.86 19.28
C LYS A 320 -7.55 -15.21 18.26
N PRO A 321 -6.75 -15.97 17.49
CA PRO A 321 -5.93 -15.41 16.41
C PRO A 321 -6.85 -14.76 15.37
N THR A 322 -7.22 -13.51 15.61
CA THR A 322 -8.24 -12.78 14.86
C THR A 322 -7.51 -11.95 13.82
N GLN A 323 -7.28 -12.60 12.68
CA GLN A 323 -6.97 -12.07 11.33
C GLN A 323 -6.24 -10.73 11.37
N GLY A 324 -4.92 -10.70 11.25
CA GLY A 324 -4.07 -9.49 11.16
C GLY A 324 -3.71 -9.14 9.71
N ILE A 325 -2.43 -9.32 9.35
CA ILE A 325 -1.97 -9.25 7.96
C ILE A 325 -2.32 -10.58 7.27
N CYS A 326 -3.42 -10.61 6.53
CA CYS A 326 -4.06 -11.82 5.99
C CYS A 326 -4.52 -11.64 4.53
N PHE A 327 -3.59 -11.30 3.65
CA PHE A 327 -3.80 -11.24 2.20
C PHE A 327 -3.31 -12.53 1.51
N THR A 328 -3.82 -12.85 0.32
CA THR A 328 -3.52 -14.09 -0.41
C THR A 328 -3.09 -13.91 -1.86
N GLY A 329 -2.95 -12.66 -2.34
CA GLY A 329 -2.66 -12.34 -3.75
C GLY A 329 -1.19 -12.36 -4.16
N GLY A 330 -0.29 -12.68 -3.23
CA GLY A 330 1.15 -12.73 -3.41
C GLY A 330 1.89 -11.55 -2.78
N LEU A 331 3.21 -11.67 -2.76
CA LEU A 331 4.14 -10.62 -2.39
C LEU A 331 5.19 -10.48 -3.49
N GLU A 332 5.51 -9.26 -3.88
CA GLU A 332 6.61 -8.97 -4.78
C GLU A 332 7.54 -7.92 -4.20
N ILE A 333 8.83 -8.22 -4.12
CA ILE A 333 9.86 -7.32 -3.63
C ILE A 333 10.76 -6.95 -4.80
N ILE A 334 10.65 -5.70 -5.26
CA ILE A 334 11.46 -5.14 -6.35
C ILE A 334 12.65 -4.38 -5.77
N SER A 335 12.41 -3.55 -4.76
CA SER A 335 13.43 -2.73 -4.09
C SER A 335 12.97 -2.35 -2.68
N GLY A 336 13.86 -1.80 -1.85
CA GLY A 336 13.54 -1.42 -0.46
C GLY A 336 13.43 -2.63 0.46
N THR A 337 12.83 -2.45 1.63
CA THR A 337 12.62 -3.54 2.61
C THR A 337 11.16 -3.66 2.99
N LEU A 338 10.60 -4.86 2.94
CA LEU A 338 9.33 -5.17 3.60
C LEU A 338 9.63 -5.98 4.86
N SER A 339 9.22 -5.47 6.02
CA SER A 339 9.32 -6.16 7.30
C SER A 339 7.92 -6.58 7.74
N MET A 340 7.67 -7.88 7.77
CA MET A 340 6.38 -8.43 8.17
C MET A 340 6.49 -9.06 9.54
N ARG A 341 5.72 -8.55 10.50
CA ARG A 341 5.47 -9.21 11.78
C ARG A 341 4.15 -9.97 11.70
N TYR A 342 4.25 -11.29 11.82
CA TYR A 342 3.19 -12.21 11.49
C TYR A 342 2.70 -12.99 12.73
N ASP A 343 1.39 -13.26 12.79
CA ASP A 343 0.72 -13.94 13.91
C ASP A 343 -0.38 -14.92 13.47
N HIS A 344 -0.43 -15.26 12.18
CA HIS A 344 -1.40 -16.19 11.61
C HIS A 344 -0.68 -17.29 10.80
N PRO A 345 -1.33 -18.35 10.29
CA PRO A 345 -0.67 -19.29 9.36
C PRO A 345 -1.34 -19.35 7.97
N ILE A 346 -1.98 -18.27 7.51
CA ILE A 346 -2.48 -18.15 6.14
C ILE A 346 -1.35 -18.18 5.10
N ASN A 347 -1.64 -18.72 3.91
CA ASN A 347 -0.77 -18.67 2.75
C ASN A 347 -0.97 -17.36 1.99
N HIS A 348 0.10 -16.62 1.74
CA HIS A 348 0.06 -15.30 1.12
C HIS A 348 0.05 -15.32 -0.41
N GLY A 349 -0.02 -16.47 -1.07
CA GLY A 349 0.21 -16.61 -2.51
C GLY A 349 1.69 -16.77 -2.82
N ASP A 350 2.13 -16.46 -4.04
CA ASP A 350 3.55 -16.54 -4.41
C ASP A 350 4.37 -15.38 -3.83
N LEU A 351 5.62 -15.67 -3.46
CA LEU A 351 6.65 -14.68 -3.15
C LEU A 351 7.57 -14.51 -4.37
N GLU A 352 7.58 -13.32 -4.96
CA GLU A 352 8.49 -12.92 -6.04
C GLU A 352 9.58 -12.00 -5.48
N MET A 353 10.83 -12.46 -5.44
CA MET A 353 11.99 -11.68 -5.03
C MET A 353 12.76 -11.21 -6.27
N ARG A 354 12.60 -9.95 -6.66
CA ARG A 354 13.35 -9.33 -7.78
C ARG A 354 14.51 -8.47 -7.33
N GLY A 355 14.54 -8.12 -6.05
CA GLY A 355 15.54 -7.26 -5.42
C GLY A 355 15.14 -6.99 -3.97
N GLY A 356 15.63 -5.88 -3.41
CA GLY A 356 15.25 -5.44 -2.07
C GLY A 356 15.48 -6.47 -0.96
N LYS A 357 14.71 -6.36 0.12
CA LYS A 357 14.76 -7.27 1.27
C LYS A 357 13.37 -7.65 1.75
N LEU A 358 13.19 -8.92 2.11
CA LEU A 358 12.06 -9.39 2.91
C LEU A 358 12.57 -9.78 4.29
N LYS A 359 12.03 -9.15 5.33
CA LYS A 359 12.30 -9.51 6.72
C LYS A 359 11.08 -10.16 7.35
N ASN A 360 11.27 -11.37 7.85
CA ASN A 360 10.34 -11.98 8.80
C ASN A 360 10.70 -11.46 10.20
N ASP A 361 9.81 -10.66 10.81
CA ASP A 361 10.01 -10.10 12.15
C ASP A 361 9.08 -10.76 13.15
N SER A 362 9.12 -12.11 13.19
CA SER A 362 8.26 -12.88 14.06
C SER A 362 8.65 -12.69 15.54
N ALA A 363 7.66 -12.50 16.42
CA ALA A 363 7.92 -12.45 17.86
C ALA A 363 8.15 -13.85 18.48
N SER A 364 7.85 -14.94 17.77
CA SER A 364 8.13 -16.31 18.23
C SER A 364 8.40 -17.28 17.07
N SER A 365 9.20 -18.31 17.33
CA SER A 365 9.51 -19.35 16.34
C SER A 365 8.31 -20.22 15.92
N ALA A 366 7.11 -19.97 16.46
CA ALA A 366 5.90 -20.72 16.14
C ALA A 366 5.13 -20.17 14.92
N TRP A 367 5.48 -18.96 14.44
CA TRP A 367 4.75 -18.26 13.37
C TRP A 367 5.68 -18.01 12.18
N ASN A 368 5.69 -18.98 11.25
CA ASN A 368 6.40 -18.87 9.97
C ASN A 368 5.54 -18.14 8.95
N VAL A 369 6.15 -17.35 8.07
CA VAL A 369 5.44 -16.74 6.94
C VAL A 369 5.26 -17.80 5.86
N ASN A 370 4.04 -17.95 5.34
CA ASN A 370 3.71 -19.01 4.40
C ASN A 370 3.40 -18.45 3.02
N PHE A 371 3.97 -19.06 1.99
CA PHE A 371 3.73 -18.75 0.57
C PHE A 371 3.43 -20.03 -0.21
N THR A 372 2.95 -19.86 -1.44
CA THR A 372 2.75 -20.96 -2.38
C THR A 372 4.10 -21.34 -2.97
N ASN A 373 4.72 -20.46 -3.76
CA ASN A 373 6.09 -20.63 -4.24
C ASN A 373 6.97 -19.45 -3.82
N LEU A 374 8.29 -19.64 -3.88
CA LEU A 374 9.27 -18.56 -3.85
C LEU A 374 9.99 -18.53 -5.20
N ILE A 375 9.81 -17.45 -5.95
CA ILE A 375 10.44 -17.20 -7.24
C ILE A 375 11.52 -16.15 -7.03
N TYR A 376 12.79 -16.52 -7.15
CA TYR A 376 13.92 -15.66 -6.81
C TYR A 376 14.72 -15.25 -8.05
N GLU A 377 14.75 -13.96 -8.32
CA GLU A 377 15.62 -13.29 -9.30
C GLU A 377 16.71 -12.46 -8.62
N GLY A 378 16.48 -11.98 -7.39
CA GLY A 378 17.47 -11.21 -6.62
C GLY A 378 16.91 -10.65 -5.31
N GLY A 379 17.78 -10.01 -4.52
CA GLY A 379 17.42 -9.42 -3.22
C GLY A 379 17.92 -10.23 -2.03
N THR A 380 17.37 -10.01 -0.85
CA THR A 380 17.82 -10.68 0.38
C THR A 380 16.65 -11.14 1.25
N ILE A 381 16.70 -12.39 1.70
CA ILE A 381 15.82 -12.87 2.78
C ILE A 381 16.52 -12.65 4.11
N VAL A 382 15.88 -11.92 5.02
CA VAL A 382 16.39 -11.69 6.37
C VAL A 382 15.70 -12.64 7.33
N SER A 383 16.48 -13.56 7.92
CA SER A 383 16.02 -14.54 8.91
C SER A 383 16.72 -14.29 10.24
N ARG A 384 15.94 -14.19 11.32
CA ARG A 384 16.50 -14.02 12.67
C ARG A 384 16.85 -15.38 13.26
N TRP A 385 18.01 -15.43 13.91
CA TRP A 385 18.44 -16.53 14.75
C TRP A 385 18.55 -16.06 16.20
N ASN A 386 17.87 -16.77 17.12
CA ASN A 386 17.84 -16.41 18.54
C ASN A 386 18.70 -17.30 19.45
N GLY A 387 19.55 -18.16 18.88
CA GLY A 387 20.33 -19.15 19.62
C GLY A 387 19.63 -20.50 19.78
N SER A 388 18.38 -20.64 19.37
CA SER A 388 17.62 -21.91 19.47
C SER A 388 16.71 -22.19 18.30
N ASN A 389 16.22 -21.17 17.60
CA ASN A 389 15.37 -21.32 16.42
C ASN A 389 15.70 -20.25 15.40
N MET A 390 15.65 -20.63 14.13
CA MET A 390 15.64 -19.73 12.98
C MET A 390 14.21 -19.32 12.63
N ASP A 391 14.00 -18.09 12.19
CA ASP A 391 12.75 -17.69 11.54
C ASP A 391 12.68 -18.31 10.13
N VAL A 392 11.61 -19.07 9.86
CA VAL A 392 11.47 -19.89 8.63
C VAL A 392 10.42 -19.32 7.69
N ILE A 393 10.66 -19.44 6.38
CA ILE A 393 9.63 -19.29 5.34
C ILE A 393 9.11 -20.66 4.94
N THR A 394 7.79 -20.86 4.94
CA THR A 394 7.16 -22.12 4.54
C THR A 394 6.54 -22.00 3.16
N LEU A 395 6.77 -22.99 2.30
CA LEU A 395 6.24 -23.07 0.95
C LEU A 395 5.34 -24.31 0.83
N SER A 396 4.10 -24.15 0.34
CA SER A 396 3.27 -25.30 -0.02
C SER A 396 3.64 -25.89 -1.39
N GLY A 397 4.32 -25.09 -2.22
CA GLY A 397 4.88 -25.45 -3.51
C GLY A 397 6.40 -25.64 -3.40
N GLY A 398 7.18 -24.87 -4.17
CA GLY A 398 8.64 -24.99 -4.22
C GLY A 398 9.39 -23.66 -4.30
N LEU A 399 10.72 -23.76 -4.23
CA LEU A 399 11.67 -22.68 -4.44
C LEU A 399 12.16 -22.73 -5.89
N GLN A 400 12.17 -21.61 -6.62
CA GLN A 400 12.46 -21.59 -8.04
C GLN A 400 13.33 -20.39 -8.42
N LYS A 401 14.27 -20.59 -9.33
CA LYS A 401 14.96 -19.48 -10.01
C LYS A 401 13.96 -18.74 -10.89
N GLY A 402 13.85 -17.44 -10.69
CA GLY A 402 13.07 -16.58 -11.58
C GLY A 402 13.81 -16.30 -12.87
N ALA A 403 13.12 -15.70 -13.85
CA ALA A 403 13.68 -15.48 -15.20
C ALA A 403 14.89 -14.52 -15.22
N GLY A 404 15.04 -13.70 -14.17
CA GLY A 404 16.17 -12.78 -14.00
C GLY A 404 17.41 -13.36 -13.32
N PHE A 405 17.36 -14.59 -12.80
CA PHE A 405 18.51 -15.22 -12.13
C PHE A 405 19.53 -15.75 -13.15
N ALA A 406 20.74 -15.20 -13.16
CA ALA A 406 21.79 -15.54 -14.12
C ALA A 406 22.88 -16.46 -13.54
N ASP A 407 23.69 -17.06 -14.42
CA ASP A 407 24.83 -17.89 -14.02
C ASP A 407 25.81 -17.11 -13.15
N GLY A 408 26.03 -17.59 -11.92
CA GLY A 408 26.93 -16.98 -10.94
C GLY A 408 26.24 -16.05 -9.93
N ASP A 409 24.95 -15.75 -10.13
CA ASP A 409 24.16 -15.05 -9.11
C ASP A 409 24.00 -15.91 -7.85
N LYS A 410 23.75 -15.23 -6.72
CA LYS A 410 23.58 -15.87 -5.42
C LYS A 410 22.22 -15.54 -4.83
N PHE A 411 21.58 -16.56 -4.26
CA PHE A 411 20.48 -16.39 -3.34
C PHE A 411 21.03 -15.93 -1.99
N LEU A 412 20.71 -14.69 -1.61
CA LEU A 412 21.25 -14.06 -0.40
C LEU A 412 20.35 -14.27 0.81
N ILE A 413 20.95 -14.77 1.90
CA ILE A 413 20.31 -14.91 3.21
C ILE A 413 21.06 -14.05 4.24
N GLU A 414 20.40 -13.02 4.76
CA GLU A 414 20.92 -12.26 5.89
C GLU A 414 20.49 -12.92 7.20
N VAL A 415 21.47 -13.39 7.98
CA VAL A 415 21.23 -13.95 9.31
C VAL A 415 21.33 -12.84 10.34
N ALA A 416 20.19 -12.44 10.90
CA ALA A 416 20.12 -11.49 12.00
C ALA A 416 20.38 -12.23 13.33
N ALA A 417 21.65 -12.25 13.75
CA ALA A 417 22.13 -12.94 14.94
C ALA A 417 23.21 -12.14 15.68
N THR A 418 23.36 -12.40 16.98
CA THR A 418 24.53 -11.94 17.77
C THR A 418 25.61 -13.00 17.88
N ASP A 419 25.25 -14.29 17.78
CA ASP A 419 26.15 -15.44 17.82
C ASP A 419 25.58 -16.56 16.94
N VAL A 420 26.44 -17.16 16.12
CA VAL A 420 26.11 -18.27 15.21
C VAL A 420 26.84 -19.57 15.56
N SER A 421 27.60 -19.59 16.66
CA SER A 421 28.45 -20.72 17.06
C SER A 421 27.71 -22.05 17.25
N SER A 422 26.41 -21.98 17.55
CA SER A 422 25.52 -23.13 17.73
C SER A 422 24.49 -23.29 16.61
N LEU A 423 24.58 -22.52 15.53
CA LEU A 423 23.68 -22.60 14.40
C LEU A 423 24.15 -23.76 13.51
N THR A 424 23.54 -24.93 13.70
CA THR A 424 23.89 -26.16 13.00
C THR A 424 22.64 -26.81 12.44
N ASP A 425 22.62 -26.99 11.13
CA ASP A 425 21.56 -27.70 10.43
C ASP A 425 20.16 -27.13 10.72
N GLU A 426 20.05 -25.80 10.70
CA GLU A 426 18.82 -25.07 10.98
C GLU A 426 18.04 -24.82 9.68
N LEU A 427 16.74 -25.10 9.72
CA LEU A 427 15.84 -24.91 8.58
C LEU A 427 15.60 -23.41 8.35
N VAL A 428 15.76 -22.93 7.12
CA VAL A 428 15.54 -21.51 6.76
C VAL A 428 14.34 -21.37 5.82
N ILE A 429 14.19 -22.31 4.88
CA ILE A 429 13.06 -22.37 3.95
C ILE A 429 12.56 -23.81 3.92
N ALA A 430 11.28 -24.00 4.22
CA ALA A 430 10.61 -25.30 4.20
C ALA A 430 9.74 -25.44 2.94
N TRP A 431 9.66 -26.64 2.36
CA TRP A 431 8.73 -26.95 1.26
C TRP A 431 8.11 -28.35 1.41
N ASP A 432 6.87 -28.49 0.93
CA ASP A 432 6.09 -29.74 1.04
C ASP A 432 5.77 -30.39 -0.33
N ASN A 433 6.43 -29.94 -1.41
CA ASN A 433 6.18 -30.49 -2.75
C ASN A 433 7.29 -31.45 -3.22
N ALA A 434 6.98 -32.75 -3.25
CA ALA A 434 7.90 -33.78 -3.72
C ALA A 434 8.22 -33.73 -5.23
N ALA A 435 7.42 -33.05 -6.06
CA ALA A 435 7.55 -33.06 -7.51
C ALA A 435 8.38 -31.89 -8.08
N GLN A 436 8.45 -30.75 -7.39
CA GLN A 436 9.20 -29.55 -7.81
C GLN A 436 9.80 -28.84 -6.61
N LYS A 437 10.84 -29.44 -5.99
CA LYS A 437 11.46 -28.95 -4.75
C LYS A 437 12.24 -27.65 -4.97
N THR A 438 13.25 -27.72 -5.83
CA THR A 438 14.10 -26.58 -6.19
C THR A 438 14.96 -26.88 -7.41
N ASP A 439 15.30 -25.84 -8.18
CA ASP A 439 16.28 -25.83 -9.28
C ASP A 439 17.61 -25.13 -8.89
N PHE A 440 17.75 -24.83 -7.59
CA PHE A 440 19.01 -24.38 -6.98
C PHE A 440 19.92 -25.55 -6.59
N THR A 441 21.21 -25.25 -6.51
CA THR A 441 22.26 -26.07 -5.91
C THR A 441 22.82 -25.38 -4.67
N GLU A 442 23.50 -26.10 -3.78
CA GLU A 442 24.05 -25.54 -2.53
C GLU A 442 25.00 -24.36 -2.79
N ASP A 443 25.75 -24.42 -3.89
CA ASP A 443 26.66 -23.35 -4.31
C ASP A 443 25.92 -22.07 -4.73
N ASP A 444 24.63 -22.13 -5.04
CA ASP A 444 23.86 -20.95 -5.45
C ASP A 444 23.47 -20.06 -4.26
N PHE A 445 23.77 -20.44 -3.02
CA PHE A 445 23.40 -19.69 -1.82
C PHE A 445 24.60 -18.99 -1.19
N GLU A 446 24.34 -17.83 -0.58
CA GLU A 446 25.31 -17.08 0.22
C GLU A 446 24.61 -16.50 1.45
N ALA A 447 25.30 -16.50 2.59
CA ALA A 447 24.80 -15.90 3.82
C ALA A 447 25.74 -14.82 4.38
N THR A 448 25.25 -14.06 5.35
CA THR A 448 26.03 -13.08 6.12
C THR A 448 27.37 -13.65 6.58
N TYR A 449 28.46 -12.91 6.36
CA TYR A 449 29.76 -13.28 6.90
C TYR A 449 29.81 -13.08 8.42
N PHE A 450 30.29 -14.10 9.15
CA PHE A 450 30.64 -14.02 10.57
C PHE A 450 32.11 -14.37 10.74
N GLU A 451 32.86 -13.53 11.47
CA GLU A 451 34.31 -13.73 11.64
C GLU A 451 34.62 -15.08 12.30
N GLY A 452 35.49 -15.86 11.66
CA GLY A 452 35.87 -17.20 12.13
C GLY A 452 34.86 -18.29 11.81
N TYR A 453 33.79 -17.99 11.06
CA TYR A 453 32.78 -18.95 10.64
C TYR A 453 32.54 -18.93 9.13
N GLU A 454 32.17 -20.08 8.59
CA GLU A 454 31.77 -20.26 7.20
C GLU A 454 30.34 -20.80 7.15
N ALA A 455 29.52 -20.20 6.29
CA ALA A 455 28.15 -20.65 6.05
C ALA A 455 28.17 -21.90 5.17
N LEU A 456 27.46 -22.95 5.60
CA LEU A 456 27.27 -24.18 4.86
C LEU A 456 25.78 -24.40 4.61
N PHE A 457 25.40 -24.56 3.35
CA PHE A 457 24.04 -24.86 2.93
C PHE A 457 23.87 -26.35 2.65
N ASN A 458 22.69 -26.88 2.95
CA ASN A 458 22.32 -28.24 2.63
C ASN A 458 20.88 -28.27 2.13
N ILE A 459 20.67 -28.79 0.92
CA ILE A 459 19.33 -28.96 0.35
C ILE A 459 18.85 -30.36 0.65
N LYS A 460 17.80 -30.46 1.47
CA LYS A 460 17.16 -31.73 1.84
C LYS A 460 15.80 -31.88 1.19
N ASP A 461 15.17 -33.00 1.49
CA ASP A 461 13.88 -33.35 0.90
C ASP A 461 12.76 -32.38 1.27
N ASP A 462 12.86 -31.73 2.42
CA ASP A 462 11.85 -30.89 3.09
C ASP A 462 12.25 -29.42 3.20
N GLY A 463 13.47 -29.04 2.79
CA GLY A 463 13.89 -27.65 2.90
C GLY A 463 15.37 -27.35 2.65
N LEU A 464 15.68 -26.05 2.74
CA LEU A 464 17.01 -25.49 2.74
C LEU A 464 17.47 -25.30 4.18
N TYR A 465 18.61 -25.91 4.51
CA TYR A 465 19.24 -25.85 5.82
C TYR A 465 20.51 -25.02 5.78
N LEU A 466 20.81 -24.33 6.88
CA LEU A 466 21.99 -23.51 7.07
C LEU A 466 22.75 -23.95 8.34
N SER A 467 24.06 -23.98 8.25
CA SER A 467 24.98 -24.11 9.39
C SER A 467 26.07 -23.05 9.33
N TYR A 468 26.62 -22.67 10.48
CA TYR A 468 27.91 -21.98 10.54
C TYR A 468 28.95 -22.90 11.18
N ILE A 469 30.01 -23.18 10.44
CA ILE A 469 31.13 -24.00 10.92
C ILE A 469 32.32 -23.11 11.26
N ALA A 470 32.97 -23.39 12.39
CA ALA A 470 34.17 -22.66 12.77
C ALA A 470 35.31 -22.96 11.78
N VAL A 471 35.86 -21.91 11.18
CA VAL A 471 37.05 -21.99 10.33
C VAL A 471 38.26 -22.03 11.27
N PRO A 472 39.08 -23.10 11.24
CA PRO A 472 40.24 -23.17 12.12
C PRO A 472 41.17 -22.00 11.86
N GLU A 473 41.59 -21.30 12.92
CA GLU A 473 42.56 -20.22 12.78
C GLU A 473 43.88 -20.74 12.17
N PRO A 474 44.68 -19.90 11.49
CA PRO A 474 45.96 -20.29 10.90
C PRO A 474 46.90 -21.01 11.88
N ALA A 475 46.85 -20.67 13.18
CA ALA A 475 47.60 -21.33 14.23
C ALA A 475 47.13 -22.78 14.48
N ALA A 476 45.83 -23.05 14.41
CA ALA A 476 45.28 -24.41 14.53
C ALA A 476 45.71 -25.27 13.33
N PHE A 477 45.69 -24.71 12.12
CA PHE A 477 46.24 -25.37 10.93
C PHE A 477 47.75 -25.66 11.08
N ALA A 478 48.52 -24.71 11.60
CA ALA A 478 49.95 -24.90 11.85
C ALA A 478 50.24 -26.01 12.87
N VAL A 479 49.42 -26.14 13.92
CA VAL A 479 49.52 -27.23 14.91
C VAL A 479 49.19 -28.58 14.28
N MET A 480 48.12 -28.67 13.48
CA MET A 480 47.77 -29.92 12.78
C MET A 480 48.88 -30.35 11.82
N LEU A 481 49.39 -29.42 10.99
CA LEU A 481 50.50 -29.69 10.07
C LEU A 481 51.79 -30.05 10.83
N GLY A 482 52.06 -29.37 11.94
CA GLY A 482 53.20 -29.66 12.82
C GLY A 482 53.13 -31.06 13.45
N ALA A 483 51.96 -31.47 13.93
CA ALA A 483 51.72 -32.81 14.47
C ALA A 483 51.88 -33.91 13.40
N LEU A 484 51.38 -33.65 12.19
CA LEU A 484 51.48 -34.57 11.05
C LEU A 484 52.95 -34.72 10.59
N ALA A 485 53.71 -33.61 10.57
CA ALA A 485 55.15 -33.62 10.30
C ALA A 485 55.94 -34.40 11.35
N LEU A 486 55.61 -34.24 12.65
CA LEU A 486 56.19 -35.02 13.75
C LEU A 486 55.87 -36.51 13.64
N GLY A 487 54.63 -36.86 13.31
CA GLY A 487 54.21 -38.25 13.08
C GLY A 487 54.98 -38.91 11.92
N LEU A 488 55.11 -38.22 10.79
CA LEU A 488 55.91 -38.69 9.65
C LEU A 488 57.40 -38.84 10.01
N CYS A 489 57.97 -37.91 10.79
CA CYS A 489 59.35 -38.01 11.27
C CYS A 489 59.55 -39.20 12.24
N ALA A 490 58.57 -39.48 13.10
CA ALA A 490 58.60 -40.64 13.99
C ALA A 490 58.52 -41.98 13.22
N CYS A 491 57.68 -42.05 12.18
CA CYS A 491 57.62 -43.22 11.28
C CYS A 491 58.91 -43.42 10.49
N ARG A 492 59.62 -42.35 10.13
CA ARG A 492 60.87 -42.41 9.38
C ARG A 492 62.08 -42.86 10.20
N LYS A 493 62.02 -42.77 11.54
CA LYS A 493 63.02 -43.34 12.47
C LYS A 493 62.78 -44.81 12.86
N ARG A 494 61.66 -45.40 12.41
CA ARG A 494 61.32 -46.82 12.64
C ARG A 494 61.55 -47.72 11.42
N LYS A 495 62.06 -47.18 10.31
CA LYS A 495 62.74 -47.93 9.25
C LYS A 495 64.24 -47.74 9.44
#